data_AF-A0A6V8CSY5-F1
#
_entry.id   AF-A0A6V8CSY5-F1
#
_cell.length_a   1.000
_cell.length_b   1.000
_cell.length_c   1.000
_cell.angle_alpha   90.00
_cell.angle_beta   90.00
_cell.angle_gamma   90.00
#
_symmetry.space_group_name_H-M   'P 1'
#
loop_
_entity.id
_entity.type
_entity.pdbx_description
1 polymer ?
#
loop_
_entity_poly.entity_id
_entity_poly.type
_entity_poly.pdbx_seq_one_letter_code
_entity_poly.pdbx_strand_id
1 'polypeptide(L)'
;MSSPYLRNVQTIGEYYADAFTADNQFGIGMISNWLSLIVLIWLLSLSFLIIRANSSASENRFMAVLIACEGFKAAYHMKNLTPNGHEWWFIDQYLWNFNTTFFISAHVCSVAMYLCFPIYYRVKQLSFLYKPLFQRHVWYIMPLLTMVFMIIAADLWVYENN
;
A
#
# COMPACT_ATOMS: atom_id res chain seq x y z
N MET A 1 3.22 -8.98 -46.84
CA MET A 1 4.12 -8.24 -45.92
C MET A 1 3.30 -7.97 -44.66
N SER A 2 3.38 -8.87 -43.68
CA SER A 2 2.61 -8.79 -42.43
C SER A 2 3.31 -7.84 -41.45
N SER A 3 2.53 -6.92 -40.87
CA SER A 3 3.00 -5.95 -39.89
C SER A 3 3.70 -6.64 -38.70
N PRO A 4 4.93 -6.25 -38.33
CA PRO A 4 5.70 -6.88 -37.25
C PRO A 4 5.11 -6.66 -35.84
N TYR A 5 4.03 -5.89 -35.71
CA TYR A 5 3.40 -5.54 -34.44
C TYR A 5 2.32 -6.53 -33.96
N LEU A 6 2.01 -7.58 -34.73
CA LEU A 6 0.95 -8.54 -34.41
C LEU A 6 1.46 -9.89 -33.85
N ARG A 7 2.76 -10.01 -33.54
CA ARG A 7 3.40 -11.30 -33.19
C ARG A 7 4.16 -11.27 -31.86
N ASN A 8 3.55 -10.79 -30.78
CA ASN A 8 4.04 -11.08 -29.43
C ASN A 8 2.96 -10.82 -28.38
N VAL A 9 1.82 -11.50 -28.50
CA VAL A 9 0.96 -11.70 -27.32
C VAL A 9 1.60 -12.86 -26.57
N GLN A 10 2.45 -12.55 -25.59
CA GLN A 10 3.01 -13.58 -24.72
C GLN A 10 1.83 -14.32 -24.07
N THR A 11 1.80 -15.63 -24.21
CA THR A 11 0.83 -16.43 -23.46
C THR A 11 1.13 -16.33 -21.97
N ILE A 12 0.11 -16.55 -21.13
CA ILE A 12 0.28 -16.50 -19.66
C ILE A 12 1.41 -17.43 -19.21
N GLY A 13 1.52 -18.63 -19.82
CA GLY A 13 2.59 -19.58 -19.53
C GLY A 13 3.98 -19.05 -19.87
N GLU A 14 4.13 -18.37 -21.01
CA GLU A 14 5.41 -17.76 -21.42
C GLU A 14 5.80 -16.60 -20.51
N TYR A 15 4.85 -15.77 -20.09
CA TYR A 15 5.09 -14.66 -19.15
C TYR A 15 5.64 -15.16 -17.81
N TYR A 16 5.00 -16.18 -17.23
CA TYR A 16 5.47 -16.75 -15.97
C TYR A 16 6.76 -17.53 -16.13
N ALA A 17 6.96 -18.24 -17.25
CA ALA A 17 8.23 -18.94 -17.52
C ALA A 17 9.39 -17.95 -17.68
N ASP A 18 9.18 -16.83 -18.39
CA ASP A 18 10.18 -15.79 -18.59
C ASP A 18 10.59 -15.12 -17.28
N ALA A 19 9.67 -15.01 -16.32
CA ALA A 19 9.99 -14.49 -14.99
C ALA A 19 11.06 -15.31 -14.25
N PHE A 20 11.24 -16.60 -14.57
CA PHE A 20 12.25 -17.48 -13.96
C PHE A 20 13.57 -17.56 -14.74
N THR A 21 13.72 -16.77 -15.81
CA THR A 21 14.97 -16.67 -16.58
C THR A 21 16.05 -15.93 -15.76
N ALA A 22 17.33 -16.17 -16.09
CA ALA A 22 18.47 -15.49 -15.46
C ALA A 22 18.39 -13.96 -15.58
N ASP A 23 17.90 -13.45 -16.71
CA ASP A 23 17.72 -12.02 -16.97
C ASP A 23 16.69 -11.37 -16.03
N ASN A 24 15.72 -12.15 -15.55
CA ASN A 24 14.67 -11.72 -14.61
C ASN A 24 14.94 -12.17 -13.16
N GLN A 25 16.22 -12.33 -12.80
CA GLN A 25 16.66 -12.65 -11.44
C GLN A 25 16.10 -13.98 -10.90
N PHE A 26 15.94 -14.98 -11.77
CA PHE A 26 15.49 -16.33 -11.38
C PHE A 26 14.16 -16.34 -10.61
N GLY A 27 13.22 -15.46 -10.96
CA GLY A 27 11.88 -15.44 -10.36
C GLY A 27 11.79 -14.75 -9.00
N ILE A 28 12.86 -14.14 -8.47
CA ILE A 28 12.83 -13.40 -7.20
C ILE A 28 11.76 -12.30 -7.24
N GLY A 29 11.70 -11.54 -8.34
CA GLY A 29 10.68 -10.52 -8.53
C GLY A 29 9.27 -11.11 -8.49
N MET A 30 9.04 -12.22 -9.19
CA MET A 30 7.73 -12.88 -9.22
C MET A 30 7.31 -13.39 -7.84
N ILE A 31 8.22 -14.04 -7.13
CA ILE A 31 7.99 -14.52 -5.76
C ILE A 31 7.66 -13.33 -4.83
N SER A 32 8.40 -12.23 -4.95
CA SER A 32 8.17 -11.01 -4.16
C SER A 32 6.78 -10.43 -4.40
N ASN A 33 6.30 -10.40 -5.65
CA ASN A 33 4.97 -9.88 -5.98
C ASN A 33 3.85 -10.74 -5.36
N TRP A 34 3.95 -12.06 -5.46
CA TRP A 34 2.98 -12.98 -4.85
C TRP A 34 3.01 -12.91 -3.32
N LEU A 35 4.20 -12.85 -2.73
CA LEU A 35 4.35 -12.70 -1.29
C LEU A 35 3.74 -11.38 -0.81
N SER A 36 3.93 -10.29 -1.55
CA SER A 36 3.33 -9.00 -1.28
C SER A 36 1.79 -9.05 -1.26
N LEU A 37 1.17 -9.74 -2.22
CA LEU A 37 -0.28 -9.95 -2.23
C LEU A 37 -0.76 -10.72 -0.99
N ILE A 38 -0.05 -11.79 -0.62
CA ILE A 38 -0.36 -12.58 0.59
C ILE A 38 -0.25 -11.71 1.84
N VAL A 39 0.83 -10.92 1.96
CA VAL A 39 1.05 -10.01 3.09
C VAL A 39 -0.04 -8.94 3.17
N LEU A 40 -0.45 -8.35 2.05
CA LEU A 40 -1.55 -7.39 1.99
C LEU A 40 -2.84 -8.02 2.55
N ILE A 41 -3.25 -9.18 2.03
CA ILE A 41 -4.46 -9.88 2.48
C ILE A 41 -4.37 -10.20 3.96
N TRP A 42 -3.22 -10.69 4.42
CA TRP A 42 -2.99 -11.05 5.81
C TRP A 42 -3.10 -9.85 6.75
N LEU A 43 -2.43 -8.74 6.43
CA LEU A 43 -2.44 -7.54 7.26
C LEU A 43 -3.82 -6.87 7.26
N LEU A 44 -4.53 -6.83 6.14
CA LEU A 44 -5.91 -6.35 6.11
C LEU A 44 -6.85 -7.24 6.95
N SER A 45 -6.65 -8.57 6.90
CA SER A 45 -7.40 -9.51 7.73
C SER A 45 -7.14 -9.28 9.23
N LEU A 46 -5.87 -9.09 9.62
CA LEU A 46 -5.51 -8.76 10.99
C LEU A 46 -6.08 -7.41 11.45
N SER A 47 -5.98 -6.38 10.62
CA SER A 47 -6.58 -5.07 10.87
C SER A 47 -8.08 -5.19 11.15
N PHE A 48 -8.80 -5.95 10.29
CA PHE A 48 -10.22 -6.21 10.46
C PHE A 48 -10.52 -6.96 11.77
N LEU A 49 -9.74 -7.98 12.10
CA LEU A 49 -9.88 -8.74 13.35
C LEU A 49 -9.65 -7.87 14.58
N ILE A 50 -8.67 -6.96 14.57
CA ILE A 50 -8.39 -6.05 15.68
C ILE A 50 -9.56 -5.10 15.93
N ILE A 51 -10.14 -4.54 14.85
CA ILE A 51 -11.34 -3.69 14.95
C ILE A 51 -12.50 -4.51 15.51
N ARG A 52 -12.70 -5.74 15.02
CA ARG A 52 -13.79 -6.61 15.47
C ARG A 52 -13.62 -7.09 16.91
N ALA A 53 -12.38 -7.29 17.37
CA ALA A 53 -12.09 -7.79 18.72
C ALA A 53 -12.50 -6.78 19.80
N ASN A 54 -12.18 -5.49 19.62
CA ASN A 54 -12.70 -4.43 20.47
C ASN A 54 -12.61 -3.08 19.75
N SER A 55 -13.69 -2.69 19.08
CA SER A 55 -13.78 -1.41 18.37
C SER A 55 -13.97 -0.21 19.30
N SER A 56 -14.22 -0.41 20.60
CA SER A 56 -14.41 0.71 21.54
C SER A 56 -13.07 1.28 22.05
N ALA A 57 -12.03 0.44 22.09
CA ALA A 57 -10.68 0.86 22.47
C ALA A 57 -10.03 1.70 21.36
N SER A 58 -9.59 2.91 21.71
CA SER A 58 -8.93 3.81 20.77
C SER A 58 -7.58 3.26 20.28
N GLU A 59 -6.89 2.50 21.14
CA GLU A 59 -5.64 1.78 20.83
C GLU A 59 -5.85 0.74 19.72
N ASN A 60 -6.93 -0.03 19.77
CA ASN A 60 -7.24 -1.02 18.75
C ASN A 60 -7.53 -0.38 17.39
N ARG A 61 -8.26 0.76 17.38
CA ARG A 61 -8.50 1.51 16.15
C ARG A 61 -7.20 2.04 15.55
N PHE A 62 -6.35 2.63 16.39
CA PHE A 62 -5.04 3.11 15.98
C PHE A 62 -4.18 1.98 15.40
N MET A 63 -4.07 0.86 16.12
CA MET A 63 -3.28 -0.29 15.67
C MET A 63 -3.82 -0.88 14.37
N ALA A 64 -5.15 -0.99 14.23
CA ALA A 64 -5.76 -1.50 13.01
C ALA A 64 -5.48 -0.62 11.79
N VAL A 65 -5.57 0.69 11.93
CA VAL A 65 -5.27 1.63 10.83
C VAL A 65 -3.77 1.56 10.47
N LEU A 66 -2.88 1.49 11.47
CA LEU A 66 -1.43 1.38 11.23
C LEU A 66 -1.10 0.09 10.45
N ILE A 67 -1.68 -1.04 10.86
CA ILE A 67 -1.51 -2.33 10.18
C ILE A 67 -2.07 -2.29 8.75
N ALA A 68 -3.22 -1.62 8.55
CA ALA A 68 -3.76 -1.44 7.20
C ALA A 68 -2.80 -0.64 6.31
N CYS A 69 -2.21 0.46 6.82
CA CYS A 69 -1.19 1.22 6.10
C CYS A 69 0.04 0.37 5.75
N GLU A 70 0.54 -0.45 6.69
CA GLU A 70 1.64 -1.37 6.40
C GLU A 70 1.28 -2.43 5.35
N GLY A 71 0.03 -2.92 5.37
CA GLY A 71 -0.50 -3.78 4.30
C GLY A 71 -0.46 -3.12 2.93
N PHE A 72 -0.96 -1.89 2.83
CA PHE A 72 -0.94 -1.13 1.58
C PHE A 72 0.48 -0.79 1.09
N LYS A 73 1.44 -0.58 2.00
CA LYS A 73 2.85 -0.44 1.60
C LYS A 73 3.40 -1.71 0.95
N ALA A 74 3.07 -2.87 1.52
CA ALA A 74 3.49 -4.15 0.94
C ALA A 74 2.96 -4.29 -0.49
N ALA A 75 1.73 -3.85 -0.75
CA ALA A 75 1.05 -3.92 -2.06
C ALA A 75 1.81 -3.23 -3.20
N TYR A 76 2.75 -2.32 -2.92
CA TYR A 76 3.58 -1.67 -3.94
C TYR A 76 4.30 -2.65 -4.88
N HIS A 77 4.67 -3.82 -4.35
CA HIS A 77 5.34 -4.86 -5.13
C HIS A 77 4.39 -5.65 -6.05
N MET A 78 3.08 -5.38 -6.04
CA MET A 78 2.13 -6.16 -6.84
C MET A 78 2.10 -5.83 -8.34
N LYS A 79 2.91 -4.86 -8.81
CA LYS A 79 2.83 -4.33 -10.19
C LYS A 79 3.03 -5.36 -11.31
N ASN A 80 3.82 -6.42 -11.10
CA ASN A 80 4.10 -7.42 -12.15
C ASN A 80 3.38 -8.76 -11.90
N LEU A 81 2.22 -8.74 -11.22
CA LEU A 81 1.37 -9.93 -11.07
C LEU A 81 0.66 -10.30 -12.38
N THR A 82 0.31 -9.31 -13.19
CA THR A 82 -0.40 -9.51 -14.46
C THR A 82 0.56 -9.45 -15.65
N PRO A 83 0.34 -10.26 -16.71
CA PRO A 83 1.11 -10.15 -17.94
C PRO A 83 0.86 -8.78 -18.60
N ASN A 84 1.94 -8.08 -18.97
CA ASN A 84 1.82 -6.84 -19.73
C ASN A 84 1.15 -7.13 -21.09
N GLY A 85 0.04 -6.45 -21.42
CA GLY A 85 -0.65 -6.68 -22.70
C GLY A 85 -1.93 -5.87 -22.86
N HIS A 86 -2.46 -5.81 -24.09
CA HIS A 86 -3.68 -5.06 -24.39
C HIS A 86 -4.92 -5.59 -23.66
N GLU A 87 -4.94 -6.85 -23.22
CA GLU A 87 -6.04 -7.39 -22.42
C GLU A 87 -5.97 -6.98 -20.94
N TRP A 88 -4.75 -6.74 -20.43
CA TRP A 88 -4.48 -6.44 -19.01
C TRP A 88 -4.24 -4.95 -18.75
N TRP A 89 -4.30 -4.11 -19.80
CA TRP A 89 -4.01 -2.67 -19.73
C TRP A 89 -4.77 -1.94 -18.61
N PHE A 90 -6.05 -2.29 -18.41
CA PHE A 90 -6.88 -1.66 -17.38
C PHE A 90 -6.40 -2.00 -15.97
N ILE A 91 -5.99 -3.25 -15.77
CA ILE A 91 -5.47 -3.74 -14.50
C ILE A 91 -4.10 -3.13 -14.23
N ASP A 92 -3.22 -3.12 -15.23
CA ASP A 92 -1.89 -2.50 -15.13
C ASP A 92 -1.98 -1.00 -14.85
N GLN A 93 -2.89 -0.27 -15.52
CA GLN A 93 -3.08 1.16 -15.29
C GLN A 93 -3.64 1.44 -13.89
N TYR A 94 -4.58 0.62 -13.41
CA TYR A 94 -5.05 0.73 -12.03
C TYR A 94 -3.95 0.41 -11.02
N LEU A 95 -3.20 -0.69 -11.21
CA LEU A 95 -2.06 -1.09 -10.38
C LEU A 95 -0.98 -0.03 -10.38
N TRP A 96 -0.70 0.65 -11.49
CA TRP A 96 0.31 1.69 -11.57
C TRP A 96 -0.09 2.94 -10.78
N ASN A 97 -1.31 3.46 -10.99
CA ASN A 97 -1.84 4.59 -10.22
C ASN A 97 -1.94 4.26 -8.72
N PHE A 98 -2.39 3.05 -8.41
CA PHE A 98 -2.47 2.52 -7.06
C PHE A 98 -1.07 2.45 -6.44
N ASN A 99 -0.10 1.85 -7.12
CA ASN A 99 1.24 1.66 -6.58
C ASN A 99 1.95 2.97 -6.27
N THR A 100 1.93 3.97 -7.13
CA THR A 100 2.66 5.21 -6.83
C THR A 100 1.95 6.04 -5.76
N THR A 101 0.65 6.27 -5.92
CA THR A 101 -0.08 7.21 -5.05
C THR A 101 -0.46 6.59 -3.71
N PHE A 102 -0.96 5.34 -3.70
CA PHE A 102 -1.32 4.69 -2.44
C PHE A 102 -0.09 4.27 -1.62
N PHE A 103 1.02 3.90 -2.26
CA PHE A 103 2.24 3.61 -1.51
C PHE A 103 2.75 4.84 -0.76
N ILE A 104 2.89 5.98 -1.47
CA ILE A 104 3.39 7.22 -0.85
C ILE A 104 2.45 7.64 0.29
N SER A 105 1.14 7.56 0.07
CA SER A 105 0.15 7.95 1.09
C SER A 105 0.19 7.01 2.31
N ALA A 106 0.21 5.70 2.08
CA ALA A 106 0.31 4.71 3.14
C ALA A 106 1.63 4.83 3.91
N HIS A 107 2.72 5.19 3.23
CA HIS A 107 4.03 5.41 3.83
C HIS A 107 4.03 6.64 4.74
N VAL A 108 3.58 7.80 4.23
CA VAL A 108 3.47 9.05 5.02
C VAL A 108 2.53 8.86 6.21
N CYS A 109 1.37 8.22 5.99
CA CYS A 109 0.41 7.94 7.05
C CYS A 109 1.01 7.04 8.12
N SER A 110 1.67 5.95 7.73
CA SER A 110 2.31 5.04 8.68
C SER A 110 3.38 5.75 9.52
N VAL A 111 4.26 6.54 8.90
CA VAL A 111 5.29 7.31 9.62
C VAL A 111 4.64 8.29 10.61
N ALA A 112 3.62 9.04 10.19
CA ALA A 112 2.91 9.95 11.07
C ALA A 112 2.25 9.22 12.25
N MET A 113 1.70 8.04 12.00
CA MET A 113 1.12 7.19 13.04
C MET A 113 2.18 6.64 14.00
N TYR A 114 3.35 6.20 13.52
CA TYR A 114 4.46 5.78 14.38
C TYR A 114 4.94 6.92 15.29
N LEU A 115 4.98 8.16 14.81
CA LEU A 115 5.29 9.32 15.65
C LEU A 115 4.22 9.56 16.74
N CYS A 116 2.97 9.13 16.49
CA CYS A 116 1.87 9.19 17.44
C CYS A 116 1.82 8.00 18.42
N PHE A 117 2.72 7.02 18.32
CA PHE A 117 2.77 5.87 19.21
C PHE A 117 2.82 6.24 20.72
N PRO A 118 3.56 7.29 21.15
CA PRO A 118 3.60 7.72 22.55
C PRO A 118 2.26 8.25 23.09
N ILE A 119 1.29 8.56 22.22
CA ILE A 119 -0.06 9.02 22.60
C ILE A 119 -0.87 7.84 23.15
N TYR A 120 -0.72 6.68 22.53
CA TYR A 120 -1.45 5.46 22.87
C TYR A 120 -0.70 4.59 23.88
N TYR A 121 0.63 4.52 23.78
CA TYR A 121 1.48 3.76 24.69
C TYR A 121 2.27 4.70 25.58
N ARG A 122 2.05 4.64 26.90
CA ARG A 122 2.68 5.56 27.85
C ARG A 122 4.19 5.35 27.92
N VAL A 123 4.96 6.31 27.42
CA VAL A 123 6.43 6.38 27.58
C VAL A 123 6.78 7.33 28.73
N LYS A 124 7.69 6.93 29.64
CA LYS A 124 8.06 7.72 30.84
C LYS A 124 8.50 9.16 30.54
N GLN A 125 9.16 9.40 29.39
CA GLN A 125 9.68 10.72 29.00
C GLN A 125 8.64 11.61 28.29
N LEU A 126 7.59 11.03 27.70
CA LEU A 126 6.56 11.73 26.92
C LEU A 126 5.16 11.64 27.57
N SER A 127 5.11 11.46 28.89
CA SER A 127 3.84 11.25 29.63
C SER A 127 2.85 12.40 29.53
N PHE A 128 3.30 13.59 29.12
CA PHE A 128 2.45 14.75 28.81
C PHE A 128 1.50 14.50 27.63
N LEU A 129 1.91 13.67 26.66
CA LEU A 129 1.18 13.41 25.42
C LEU A 129 0.08 12.34 25.59
N TYR A 130 0.14 11.57 26.67
CA TYR A 130 -0.84 10.57 27.07
C TYR A 130 -2.07 11.24 27.69
N LYS A 131 -2.90 11.89 26.86
CA LYS A 131 -4.20 12.45 27.27
C LYS A 131 -5.37 11.76 26.55
N PRO A 132 -6.49 11.50 27.24
CA PRO A 132 -7.64 10.80 26.67
C PRO A 132 -8.29 11.56 25.49
N LEU A 133 -8.16 12.89 25.46
CA LEU A 133 -8.63 13.73 24.36
C LEU A 133 -7.87 13.46 23.04
N PHE A 134 -6.55 13.26 23.09
CA PHE A 134 -5.76 12.99 21.88
C PHE A 134 -5.98 11.56 21.38
N GLN A 135 -6.04 10.59 22.29
CA GLN A 135 -6.26 9.18 21.96
C GLN A 135 -7.56 8.94 21.19
N ARG A 136 -8.63 9.69 21.52
CA ARG A 136 -9.93 9.55 20.85
C ARG A 136 -9.91 9.99 19.38
N HIS A 137 -9.04 10.94 19.01
CA HIS A 137 -9.12 11.60 17.70
C HIS A 137 -7.95 11.34 16.76
N VAL A 138 -6.76 11.01 17.28
CA VAL A 138 -5.55 10.83 16.45
C VAL A 138 -5.70 9.73 15.39
N TRP A 139 -6.41 8.65 15.69
CA TRP A 139 -6.60 7.52 14.78
C TRP A 139 -7.29 7.88 13.45
N TYR A 140 -8.15 8.92 13.41
CA TYR A 140 -8.79 9.39 12.18
C TYR A 140 -8.16 10.68 11.65
N ILE A 141 -7.60 11.54 12.52
CA ILE A 141 -6.94 12.78 12.11
C ILE A 141 -5.74 12.47 11.22
N MET A 142 -4.93 11.46 11.56
CA MET A 142 -3.71 11.15 10.80
C MET A 142 -4.00 10.65 9.37
N PRO A 143 -4.91 9.69 9.16
CA PRO A 143 -5.35 9.32 7.81
C PRO A 143 -5.97 10.50 7.04
N LEU A 144 -6.78 11.33 7.71
CA LEU A 144 -7.43 12.48 7.08
C LEU A 144 -6.41 13.54 6.64
N LEU A 145 -5.44 13.86 7.48
CA LEU A 145 -4.35 14.78 7.14
C LEU A 145 -3.50 14.24 5.99
N THR A 146 -3.24 12.94 5.97
CA THR A 146 -2.54 12.28 4.86
C THR A 146 -3.36 12.39 3.58
N MET A 147 -4.68 12.17 3.62
CA MET A 147 -5.55 12.32 2.46
C MET A 147 -5.51 13.75 1.88
N VAL A 148 -5.58 14.77 2.75
CA VAL A 148 -5.47 16.18 2.33
C VAL A 148 -4.11 16.46 1.69
N PHE A 149 -3.02 15.97 2.30
CA PHE A 149 -1.68 16.10 1.74
C PHE A 149 -1.58 15.47 0.34
N MET A 150 -2.18 14.30 0.12
CA MET A 150 -2.16 13.63 -1.18
C MET A 150 -2.99 14.35 -2.24
N ILE A 151 -4.12 14.95 -1.87
CA ILE A 151 -4.92 15.76 -2.80
C ILE A 151 -4.09 16.95 -3.29
N ILE A 152 -3.42 17.65 -2.36
CA ILE A 152 -2.55 18.79 -2.70
C ILE A 152 -1.37 18.32 -3.57
N ALA A 153 -0.73 17.21 -3.22
CA ALA A 153 0.39 16.67 -3.99
C ALA A 153 -0.02 16.23 -5.40
N ALA A 154 -1.19 15.61 -5.55
CA ALA A 154 -1.73 15.21 -6.84
C ALA A 154 -2.07 16.42 -7.72
N ASP A 155 -2.67 17.46 -7.13
CA ASP A 155 -2.99 18.71 -7.84
C ASP A 155 -1.71 19.42 -8.33
N LEU A 156 -0.66 19.46 -7.50
CA LEU A 156 0.64 20.01 -7.86
C LEU A 156 1.27 19.25 -9.04
N TRP A 157 1.18 17.91 -9.05
CA TRP A 157 1.74 17.07 -10.11
C TRP A 157 1.01 17.25 -11.45
N VAL A 158 -0.30 17.47 -11.42
CA VAL A 158 -1.10 17.81 -12.61
C VAL A 158 -0.76 19.21 -13.13
N TYR A 159 -0.46 20.16 -12.23
CA TYR A 159 -0.10 21.52 -12.60
C TYR A 159 1.28 21.61 -13.26
N GLU A 160 2.25 20.79 -12.83
CA GLU A 160 3.61 20.80 -13.38
C GLU A 160 3.76 20.04 -14.71
N ASN A 161 2.81 19.14 -15.02
CA ASN A 161 2.79 18.35 -16.26
C ASN A 161 1.84 18.90 -17.36
N ASN A 162 1.25 20.08 -17.15
CA ASN A 162 0.47 20.83 -18.16
C ASN A 162 1.19 22.12 -18.55
#